data_AF-A0A212UFJ7-F1
#
_entry.id   AF-A0A212UFJ7-F1
#
_cell.length_a   1.000
_cell.length_b   1.000
_cell.length_c   1.000
_cell.angle_alpha   90.00
_cell.angle_beta   90.00
_cell.angle_gamma   90.00
#
_symmetry.space_group_name_H-M   'P 1'
#
loop_
_entity.id
_entity.type
_entity.pdbx_description
1 polymer ?
#
loop_
_entity_poly.entity_id
_entity_poly.type
_entity_poly.pdbx_seq_one_letter_code
_entity_poly.pdbx_strand_id
1 'polypeptide(L)'
;MQKQAVLLSVTLSALFSPFITQAQIITDVTKATAARDSLLQLAASTRLELSEKTRFEITARRMGARRHVVQGFNPAANPNKLPQDRVQRMNIWKQKTVYLRNGQVKETFVAKINGQKILRERRLNGTTTWLSIGRTQDLYSPTAAGSRNFYGTYTRDGYFTWNGTQYALPKPL
;
A
#
# COMPACT_ATOMS: atom_id res chain seq x y z
N MET A 1 40.79 -27.45 62.27
CA MET A 1 41.20 -26.19 61.63
C MET A 1 41.21 -26.39 60.12
N GLN A 2 40.49 -25.53 59.39
CA GLN A 2 40.66 -25.16 57.96
C GLN A 2 40.42 -26.23 56.89
N LYS A 3 39.75 -25.98 55.74
CA LYS A 3 38.93 -24.86 55.22
C LYS A 3 38.27 -25.40 53.92
N GLN A 4 37.02 -25.04 53.69
CA GLN A 4 36.31 -25.20 52.40
C GLN A 4 36.83 -24.20 51.35
N ALA A 5 36.77 -24.55 50.06
CA ALA A 5 36.51 -23.66 48.91
C ALA A 5 36.44 -24.52 47.62
N VAL A 6 35.26 -24.93 47.14
CA VAL A 6 34.29 -24.18 46.30
C VAL A 6 34.81 -23.96 44.87
N LEU A 7 34.23 -24.71 43.93
CA LEU A 7 34.38 -24.58 42.48
C LEU A 7 34.00 -23.17 42.01
N LEU A 8 34.90 -22.53 41.26
CA LEU A 8 34.66 -21.31 40.50
C LEU A 8 34.18 -21.68 39.08
N SER A 9 32.87 -21.72 38.88
CA SER A 9 32.25 -21.62 37.56
C SER A 9 31.66 -20.22 37.41
N VAL A 10 32.45 -19.29 36.86
CA VAL A 10 31.95 -17.96 36.49
C VAL A 10 31.20 -18.06 35.18
N THR A 11 29.88 -18.07 35.27
CA THR A 11 28.93 -17.96 34.17
C THR A 11 28.94 -16.53 33.62
N LEU A 12 29.69 -16.30 32.54
CA LEU A 12 29.62 -15.06 31.77
C LEU A 12 28.44 -15.12 30.78
N SER A 13 27.22 -15.04 31.29
CA SER A 13 25.98 -15.17 30.51
C SER A 13 25.07 -13.95 30.69
N ALA A 14 25.55 -12.73 30.43
CA ALA A 14 24.74 -11.52 30.68
C ALA A 14 24.96 -10.36 29.69
N LEU A 15 25.32 -10.59 28.43
CA LEU A 15 25.52 -9.50 27.46
C LEU A 15 24.95 -9.75 26.07
N PHE A 16 23.81 -10.42 25.93
CA PHE A 16 23.03 -10.37 24.68
C PHE A 16 21.54 -10.48 24.96
N SER A 17 20.97 -9.47 25.61
CA SER A 17 19.54 -9.23 25.50
C SER A 17 19.32 -8.43 24.20
N PRO A 18 18.77 -9.02 23.13
CA PRO A 18 18.32 -8.21 22.01
C PRO A 18 17.19 -7.33 22.53
N PHE A 19 17.41 -6.01 22.53
CA PHE A 19 16.34 -5.04 22.71
C PHE A 19 15.37 -5.17 21.54
N ILE A 20 14.41 -6.08 21.65
CA ILE A 20 13.25 -6.12 20.77
C ILE A 20 12.44 -4.88 21.14
N THR A 21 12.69 -3.78 20.44
CA THR A 21 11.84 -2.59 20.49
C THR A 21 10.49 -2.99 19.92
N GLN A 22 9.54 -3.33 20.80
CA GLN A 22 8.16 -3.53 20.39
C GLN A 22 7.62 -2.18 19.94
N ALA A 23 7.16 -2.08 18.69
CA ALA A 23 6.53 -0.88 18.19
C ALA A 23 5.27 -0.59 19.04
N GLN A 24 5.26 0.52 19.77
CA GLN A 24 4.10 0.91 20.56
C GLN A 24 2.93 1.23 19.63
N ILE A 25 1.78 0.61 19.91
CA ILE A 25 0.53 0.88 19.20
C ILE A 25 -0.11 2.12 19.81
N ILE A 26 -0.35 3.14 18.98
CA ILE A 26 -1.07 4.35 19.39
C ILE A 26 -2.58 4.07 19.33
N THR A 27 -3.24 4.18 20.47
CA THR A 27 -4.69 3.97 20.65
C THR A 27 -5.48 5.26 20.90
N ASP A 28 -4.79 6.40 21.00
CA ASP A 28 -5.43 7.71 21.11
C ASP A 28 -6.32 7.97 19.89
N VAL A 29 -7.63 8.09 20.14
CA VAL A 29 -8.65 8.18 19.11
C VAL A 29 -8.39 9.36 18.18
N THR A 30 -8.04 10.52 18.73
CA THR A 30 -7.87 11.75 17.95
C THR A 30 -6.67 11.65 17.00
N LYS A 31 -5.56 11.10 17.49
CA LYS A 31 -4.35 10.85 16.69
C LYS A 31 -4.58 9.76 15.66
N ALA A 32 -5.25 8.67 16.04
CA ALA A 32 -5.55 7.56 15.14
C ALA A 32 -6.54 7.98 14.03
N THR A 33 -7.56 8.79 14.32
CA THR A 33 -8.47 9.29 13.28
C THR A 33 -7.73 10.23 12.32
N ALA A 34 -6.93 11.16 12.84
CA ALA A 34 -6.15 12.08 12.01
C ALA A 34 -5.14 11.33 11.11
N ALA A 35 -4.47 10.31 11.64
CA ALA A 35 -3.53 9.49 10.87
C ALA A 35 -4.25 8.63 9.81
N ARG A 36 -5.42 8.05 10.13
CA ARG A 36 -6.26 7.36 9.14
C ARG A 36 -6.66 8.30 8.02
N ASP A 37 -7.18 9.46 8.36
CA ASP A 37 -7.71 10.40 7.36
C ASP A 37 -6.58 10.95 6.49
N SER A 38 -5.40 11.20 7.07
CA SER A 38 -4.17 11.54 6.32
C SER A 38 -3.77 10.45 5.33
N LEU A 39 -3.80 9.17 5.76
CA LEU A 39 -3.49 8.03 4.91
C LEU A 39 -4.51 7.88 3.75
N LEU A 40 -5.80 8.06 4.04
CA LEU A 40 -6.86 8.02 3.02
C LEU A 40 -6.75 9.19 2.05
N GLN A 41 -6.44 10.39 2.54
CA GLN A 41 -6.23 11.58 1.73
C GLN A 41 -5.01 11.40 0.80
N LEU A 42 -3.90 10.85 1.29
CA LEU A 42 -2.74 10.56 0.46
C LEU A 42 -3.07 9.53 -0.64
N ALA A 43 -3.85 8.50 -0.31
CA ALA A 43 -4.29 7.54 -1.31
C ALA A 43 -5.18 8.19 -2.38
N ALA A 44 -6.08 9.10 -1.97
CA ALA A 44 -6.94 9.84 -2.89
C ALA A 44 -6.15 10.79 -3.80
N SER A 45 -5.22 11.58 -3.24
CA SER A 45 -4.37 12.48 -4.02
C SER A 45 -3.50 11.71 -5.01
N THR A 46 -2.93 10.57 -4.60
CA THR A 46 -2.15 9.69 -5.48
C THR A 46 -3.00 9.20 -6.66
N ARG A 47 -4.27 8.82 -6.42
CA ARG A 47 -5.18 8.40 -7.51
C ARG A 47 -5.48 9.55 -8.47
N LEU A 48 -5.74 10.74 -7.93
CA LEU A 48 -6.02 11.94 -8.73
C LEU A 48 -4.82 12.29 -9.62
N GLU A 49 -3.64 12.42 -9.02
CA GLU A 49 -2.41 12.74 -9.72
C GLU A 49 -2.10 11.73 -10.84
N LEU A 50 -2.29 10.44 -10.57
CA LEU A 50 -2.16 9.39 -11.58
C LEU A 50 -3.18 9.53 -12.71
N SER A 51 -4.42 9.91 -12.41
CA SER A 51 -5.47 10.07 -13.42
C SER A 51 -5.23 11.28 -14.32
N GLU A 52 -4.70 12.38 -13.77
CA GLU A 52 -4.37 13.59 -14.53
C GLU A 52 -3.16 13.39 -15.46
N LYS A 53 -2.18 12.60 -14.99
CA LYS A 53 -0.90 12.41 -15.70
C LYS A 53 -0.89 11.26 -16.70
N THR A 54 -1.95 10.45 -16.77
CA THR A 54 -2.01 9.28 -17.65
C THR A 54 -3.17 9.35 -18.60
N ARG A 55 -3.02 8.72 -19.77
CA ARG A 55 -4.17 8.43 -20.63
C ARG A 55 -4.87 7.19 -20.12
N PHE A 56 -6.18 7.11 -20.28
CA PHE A 56 -6.95 5.95 -19.85
C PHE A 56 -7.70 5.28 -20.99
N GLU A 57 -7.87 3.97 -20.84
CA GLU A 57 -8.71 3.14 -21.71
C GLU A 57 -9.70 2.37 -20.84
N ILE A 58 -10.95 2.32 -21.30
CA ILE A 58 -12.02 1.58 -20.66
C ILE A 58 -12.27 0.31 -21.47
N THR A 59 -12.10 -0.84 -20.84
CA THR A 59 -12.40 -2.14 -21.45
C THR A 59 -13.59 -2.78 -20.72
N ALA A 60 -14.70 -2.95 -21.45
CA ALA A 60 -15.79 -3.84 -21.06
C ALA A 60 -15.62 -5.17 -21.81
N ARG A 61 -15.57 -6.29 -21.08
CA ARG A 61 -15.15 -7.58 -21.69
C ARG A 61 -16.16 -8.09 -22.73
N ARG A 62 -17.46 -7.94 -22.46
CA ARG A 62 -18.62 -8.31 -23.31
C ARG A 62 -19.88 -7.58 -22.81
N MET A 63 -20.88 -7.39 -23.67
CA MET A 63 -22.24 -7.02 -23.25
C MET A 63 -22.75 -8.00 -22.18
N GLY A 64 -23.29 -7.48 -21.07
CA GLY A 64 -23.76 -8.30 -19.93
C GLY A 64 -22.67 -8.74 -18.93
N ALA A 65 -21.38 -8.47 -19.21
CA ALA A 65 -20.33 -8.75 -18.23
C ALA A 65 -20.40 -7.73 -17.08
N ARG A 66 -20.53 -8.24 -15.86
CA ARG A 66 -20.58 -7.43 -14.62
C ARG A 66 -19.23 -6.86 -14.19
N ARG A 67 -18.28 -6.74 -15.12
CA ARG A 67 -16.89 -6.40 -14.83
C ARG A 67 -16.39 -5.35 -15.79
N HIS A 68 -15.95 -4.24 -15.22
CA HIS A 68 -15.33 -3.13 -15.94
C HIS A 68 -13.88 -3.01 -15.50
N VAL A 69 -13.01 -2.81 -16.48
CA VAL A 69 -11.60 -2.58 -16.23
C VAL A 69 -11.23 -1.28 -16.89
N VAL A 70 -10.73 -0.33 -16.08
CA VAL A 70 -10.16 0.92 -16.57
C VAL A 70 -8.66 0.84 -16.33
N GLN A 71 -7.86 1.18 -17.34
CA GLN A 71 -6.40 1.13 -17.25
C GLN A 71 -5.84 2.48 -17.65
N GLY A 72 -4.95 3.01 -16.81
CA GLY A 72 -4.15 4.18 -17.15
C GLY A 72 -2.77 3.77 -17.62
N PHE A 73 -2.30 4.40 -18.69
CA PHE A 73 -1.01 4.11 -19.31
C PHE A 73 -0.29 5.39 -19.71
N ASN A 74 1.04 5.31 -19.73
CA ASN A 74 1.86 6.25 -20.47
C ASN A 74 2.37 5.58 -21.75
N PRO A 75 2.40 6.30 -22.89
CA PRO A 75 3.09 5.81 -24.07
C PRO A 75 4.57 5.64 -23.71
N ALA A 76 5.16 4.49 -24.01
CA ALA A 76 6.60 4.32 -23.85
C ALA A 76 7.34 5.32 -24.74
N ALA A 77 8.59 5.63 -24.37
CA ALA A 77 9.49 6.36 -25.25
C ALA A 77 9.50 5.68 -26.63
N ASN A 78 9.32 6.48 -27.69
CA ASN A 78 9.23 6.00 -29.06
C ASN A 78 10.49 6.44 -29.84
N PRO A 79 11.67 5.88 -29.52
CA PRO A 79 12.93 6.29 -30.17
C PRO A 79 12.89 6.03 -31.68
N ASN A 80 12.11 5.03 -32.13
CA ASN A 80 12.01 4.61 -33.52
C ASN A 80 10.88 5.32 -34.30
N LYS A 81 10.22 6.35 -33.73
CA LYS A 81 9.08 7.07 -34.33
C LYS A 81 8.01 6.15 -34.93
N LEU A 82 7.73 5.04 -34.27
CA LEU A 82 6.70 4.09 -34.68
C LEU A 82 5.31 4.75 -34.69
N PRO A 83 4.40 4.34 -35.59
CA PRO A 83 2.99 4.70 -35.53
C PRO A 83 2.42 4.47 -34.13
N GLN A 84 1.54 5.35 -33.67
CA GLN A 84 1.07 5.42 -32.28
C GLN A 84 0.36 4.13 -31.80
N ASP A 85 -0.21 3.39 -32.73
CA ASP A 85 -0.79 2.06 -32.61
C ASP A 85 0.21 0.96 -32.22
N ARG A 86 1.51 1.13 -32.54
CA ARG A 86 2.58 0.16 -32.24
C ARG A 86 3.47 0.55 -31.07
N VAL A 87 3.30 1.74 -30.51
CA VAL A 87 4.07 2.18 -29.34
C VAL A 87 3.65 1.36 -28.13
N GLN A 88 4.63 0.71 -27.48
CA GLN A 88 4.37 -0.10 -26.31
C GLN A 88 3.76 0.76 -25.19
N ARG A 89 2.65 0.32 -24.62
CA ARG A 89 1.95 1.04 -23.55
C ARG A 89 2.45 0.56 -22.20
N MET A 90 2.98 1.46 -21.39
CA MET A 90 3.36 1.13 -20.03
C MET A 90 2.15 1.34 -19.12
N ASN A 91 1.56 0.25 -18.65
CA ASN A 91 0.42 0.28 -17.73
C ASN A 91 0.88 0.78 -16.36
N ILE A 92 0.38 1.96 -15.98
CA ILE A 92 0.71 2.61 -14.71
C ILE A 92 -0.31 2.23 -13.66
N TRP A 93 -1.60 2.23 -13.99
CA TRP A 93 -2.62 1.83 -13.04
C TRP A 93 -3.77 1.07 -13.68
N LYS A 94 -4.51 0.35 -12.83
CA LYS A 94 -5.66 -0.44 -13.22
C LYS A 94 -6.71 -0.39 -12.12
N GLN A 95 -7.91 0.01 -12.52
CA GLN A 95 -9.12 -0.13 -11.74
C GLN A 95 -9.96 -1.29 -12.27
N LYS A 96 -10.38 -2.17 -11.38
CA LYS A 96 -11.31 -3.26 -11.66
C LYS A 96 -12.55 -3.06 -10.82
N THR A 97 -13.69 -2.86 -11.47
CA THR A 97 -15.00 -2.77 -10.84
C THR A 97 -15.80 -4.02 -11.17
N VAL A 98 -16.36 -4.67 -10.16
CA VAL A 98 -17.19 -5.88 -10.30
C VAL A 98 -18.53 -5.65 -9.63
N TYR A 99 -19.61 -5.76 -10.40
CA TYR A 99 -20.99 -5.75 -9.90
C TYR A 99 -21.39 -7.17 -9.50
N LEU A 100 -21.66 -7.39 -8.22
CA LEU A 100 -22.02 -8.69 -7.69
C LEU A 100 -23.51 -8.99 -7.90
N ARG A 101 -23.93 -10.24 -7.63
CA ARG A 101 -25.34 -10.65 -7.76
C ARG A 101 -26.26 -10.03 -6.71
N ASN A 102 -25.71 -9.75 -5.54
CA ASN A 102 -26.39 -9.10 -4.43
C ASN A 102 -26.41 -7.57 -4.52
N GLY A 103 -26.16 -6.98 -5.70
CA GLY A 103 -26.13 -5.53 -5.89
C GLY A 103 -24.87 -4.82 -5.37
N GLN A 104 -23.96 -5.53 -4.70
CA GLN A 104 -22.72 -4.92 -4.19
C GLN A 104 -21.74 -4.60 -5.31
N VAL A 105 -20.96 -3.53 -5.11
CA VAL A 105 -19.89 -3.10 -6.02
C VAL A 105 -18.56 -3.35 -5.35
N LYS A 106 -17.75 -4.24 -5.93
CA LYS A 106 -16.38 -4.49 -5.48
C LYS A 106 -15.40 -3.81 -6.42
N GLU A 107 -14.56 -2.95 -5.85
CA GLU A 107 -13.56 -2.22 -6.61
C GLU A 107 -12.16 -2.59 -6.13
N THR A 108 -11.24 -2.70 -7.07
CA THR A 108 -9.82 -2.90 -6.78
C THR A 108 -9.02 -1.97 -7.66
N PHE A 109 -8.23 -1.11 -7.02
CA PHE A 109 -7.31 -0.19 -7.69
C PHE A 109 -5.88 -0.63 -7.41
N VAL A 110 -5.05 -0.70 -8.44
CA VAL A 110 -3.62 -1.00 -8.33
C VAL A 110 -2.86 -0.04 -9.22
N ALA A 111 -1.95 0.73 -8.63
CA ALA A 111 -0.99 1.55 -9.35
C ALA A 111 0.43 1.02 -9.18
N LYS A 112 1.23 1.23 -10.22
CA LYS A 112 2.62 0.85 -10.32
C LYS A 112 3.45 1.96 -10.95
N ILE A 113 4.65 2.15 -10.43
CA ILE A 113 5.70 2.98 -11.02
C ILE A 113 6.91 2.07 -11.19
N ASN A 114 7.54 2.07 -12.36
CA ASN A 114 8.73 1.26 -12.64
C ASN A 114 8.60 -0.23 -12.23
N GLY A 115 7.41 -0.81 -12.47
CA GLY A 115 7.09 -2.20 -12.11
C GLY A 115 6.73 -2.45 -10.64
N GLN A 116 6.93 -1.48 -9.74
CA GLN A 116 6.65 -1.60 -8.31
C GLN A 116 5.27 -1.06 -7.95
N LYS A 117 4.55 -1.76 -7.07
CA LYS A 117 3.20 -1.34 -6.66
C LYS A 117 3.30 -0.24 -5.59
N ILE A 118 2.90 0.97 -5.96
CA ILE A 118 2.92 2.13 -5.05
C ILE A 118 1.59 2.32 -4.33
N LEU A 119 0.49 1.86 -4.91
CA LEU A 119 -0.83 1.96 -4.30
C LEU A 119 -1.64 0.73 -4.65
N ARG A 120 -2.26 0.14 -3.63
CA ARG A 120 -3.26 -0.91 -3.78
C ARG A 120 -4.43 -0.59 -2.87
N GLU A 121 -5.62 -0.57 -3.41
CA GLU A 121 -6.82 -0.23 -2.68
C GLU A 121 -7.94 -1.21 -3.03
N ARG A 122 -8.74 -1.59 -2.04
CA ARG A 122 -9.95 -2.38 -2.19
C ARG A 122 -11.11 -1.60 -1.60
N ARG A 123 -12.17 -1.41 -2.39
CA ARG A 123 -13.41 -0.80 -1.93
C ARG A 123 -14.58 -1.76 -2.06
N LEU A 124 -15.53 -1.63 -1.16
CA LEU A 124 -16.82 -2.29 -1.23
C LEU A 124 -17.88 -1.19 -1.10
N ASN A 125 -18.75 -1.06 -2.10
CA ASN A 125 -19.79 -0.03 -2.18
C ASN A 125 -19.22 1.40 -1.96
N GLY A 126 -18.06 1.70 -2.56
CA GLY A 126 -17.38 2.98 -2.40
C GLY A 126 -16.58 3.14 -1.10
N THR A 127 -16.77 2.31 -0.09
CA THR A 127 -16.02 2.36 1.17
C THR A 127 -14.70 1.58 1.09
N THR A 128 -13.58 2.20 1.48
CA THR A 128 -12.27 1.54 1.53
C THR A 128 -12.25 0.47 2.63
N THR A 129 -11.99 -0.77 2.22
CA THR A 129 -11.90 -1.94 3.11
C THR A 129 -10.46 -2.30 3.44
N TRP A 130 -9.57 -2.03 2.49
CA TRP A 130 -8.14 -2.28 2.63
C TRP A 130 -7.35 -1.36 1.71
N LEU A 131 -6.23 -0.87 2.21
CA LEU A 131 -5.34 0.02 1.50
C LEU A 131 -3.89 -0.32 1.85
N SER A 132 -3.00 -0.22 0.87
CA SER A 132 -1.56 -0.33 1.04
C SER A 132 -0.91 0.70 0.13
N ILE A 133 -0.17 1.62 0.73
CA ILE A 133 0.60 2.64 0.04
C ILE A 133 2.10 2.40 0.30
N GLY A 134 2.87 2.35 -0.78
CA GLY A 134 4.32 2.35 -0.72
C GLY A 134 4.83 3.76 -0.41
N ARG A 135 6.12 3.89 -0.07
CA ARG A 135 6.74 5.21 0.04
C ARG A 135 6.55 5.96 -1.28
N THR A 136 6.16 7.23 -1.20
CA THR A 136 6.00 8.13 -2.33
C THR A 136 7.28 8.09 -3.16
N GLN A 137 7.20 7.38 -4.29
CA GLN A 137 8.18 7.49 -5.34
C GLN A 137 7.71 8.64 -6.21
N ASP A 138 8.62 9.56 -6.52
CA ASP A 138 8.34 10.57 -7.52
C ASP A 138 7.95 9.86 -8.81
N LEU A 139 6.81 10.24 -9.39
CA LEU A 139 6.25 9.60 -10.60
C LEU A 139 7.21 9.62 -11.79
N TYR A 140 8.21 10.49 -11.74
CA TYR A 140 9.22 10.70 -12.77
C TYR A 140 10.60 10.16 -12.40
N SER A 141 10.79 9.60 -11.20
CA SER A 141 12.10 9.06 -10.85
C SER A 141 12.37 7.83 -11.73
N PRO A 142 13.44 7.85 -12.56
CA PRO A 142 13.80 6.70 -13.39
C PRO A 142 14.38 5.55 -12.54
N THR A 143 14.68 5.82 -11.26
CA THR A 143 15.28 4.86 -10.35
C THR A 143 14.21 3.97 -9.73
N ALA A 144 14.26 2.67 -10.02
CA ALA A 144 13.45 1.69 -9.30
C ALA A 144 13.83 1.72 -7.82
N ALA A 145 12.88 2.00 -6.91
CA ALA A 145 13.24 2.10 -5.50
C ALA A 145 13.69 0.74 -4.95
N GLY A 146 14.89 0.67 -4.40
CA GLY A 146 15.46 -0.57 -3.87
C GLY A 146 14.79 -1.14 -2.61
N SER A 147 13.67 -0.60 -2.13
CA SER A 147 13.03 -1.08 -0.90
C SER A 147 11.53 -1.32 -1.04
N ARG A 148 11.08 -2.49 -0.57
CA ARG A 148 9.65 -2.84 -0.36
C ARG A 148 9.08 -2.14 0.89
N ASN A 149 9.56 -0.94 1.22
CA ASN A 149 9.14 -0.27 2.44
C ASN A 149 7.72 0.30 2.25
N PHE A 150 6.77 -0.27 2.99
CA PHE A 150 5.39 0.19 3.01
C PHE A 150 5.30 1.45 3.87
N TYR A 151 4.72 2.51 3.31
CA TYR A 151 4.56 3.79 3.99
C TYR A 151 3.31 3.79 4.88
N GLY A 152 2.26 3.12 4.41
CA GLY A 152 1.11 2.82 5.24
C GLY A 152 0.29 1.64 4.75
N THR A 153 -0.37 0.99 5.68
CA THR A 153 -1.40 -0.02 5.39
C THR A 153 -2.62 0.28 6.24
N TYR A 154 -3.81 0.08 5.70
CA TYR A 154 -5.05 0.27 6.44
C TYR A 154 -5.97 -0.93 6.21
N THR A 155 -6.60 -1.35 7.30
CA THR A 155 -7.65 -2.36 7.31
C THR A 155 -8.88 -1.76 7.96
N ARG A 156 -10.07 -2.13 7.46
CA ARG A 156 -11.34 -1.68 8.05
C ARG A 156 -11.48 -2.07 9.52
N ASP A 157 -10.80 -3.12 9.97
CA ASP A 157 -10.90 -3.68 11.32
C ASP A 157 -10.25 -2.81 12.41
N GLY A 158 -9.79 -1.61 12.06
CA GLY A 158 -9.33 -0.57 12.98
C GLY A 158 -7.82 -0.51 13.14
N TYR A 159 -7.07 -1.53 12.71
CA TYR A 159 -5.61 -1.52 12.75
C TYR A 159 -5.03 -0.98 11.44
N PHE A 160 -4.08 -0.07 11.57
CA PHE A 160 -3.39 0.48 10.42
C PHE A 160 -1.96 0.92 10.80
N THR A 161 -1.09 0.97 9.80
CA THR A 161 0.25 1.52 9.93
C THR A 161 0.36 2.79 9.10
N TRP A 162 1.02 3.79 9.64
CA TRP A 162 1.26 5.06 8.98
C TRP A 162 2.61 5.61 9.41
N ASN A 163 3.49 5.90 8.44
CA ASN A 163 4.85 6.42 8.66
C ASN A 163 5.70 5.54 9.59
N GLY A 164 5.50 4.23 9.54
CA GLY A 164 6.21 3.28 10.41
C GLY A 164 5.63 3.15 11.82
N THR A 165 4.62 3.96 12.17
CA THR A 165 3.90 3.86 13.44
C THR A 165 2.64 3.01 13.27
N GLN A 166 2.33 2.19 14.28
CA GLN A 166 1.11 1.38 14.30
C GLN A 166 0.03 2.10 15.12
N TYR A 167 -1.18 2.11 14.59
CA TYR A 167 -2.35 2.73 15.19
C TYR A 167 -3.49 1.73 15.29
N ALA A 168 -4.34 1.92 16.28
CA ALA A 168 -5.58 1.17 16.44
C ALA A 168 -6.74 2.13 16.74
N LEU A 169 -7.81 2.03 15.94
CA LEU A 169 -9.07 2.72 16.21
C LEU A 169 -9.94 1.87 17.14
N PRO A 170 -10.64 2.49 18.12
CA PRO A 170 -11.61 1.78 18.93
C PRO A 170 -12.69 1.19 18.04
N LYS A 171 -13.03 -0.09 18.25
CA LYS A 171 -14.22 -0.67 17.65
C LYS A 171 -15.44 -0.16 18.41
N PRO A 172 -16.49 0.35 17.74
CA PRO A 172 -17.77 0.51 18.40
C PRO A 172 -18.22 -0.89 18.87
N LEU A 173 -18.52 -1.00 20.17
CA LEU A 173 -19.09 -2.20 20.79
C LEU A 173 -20.50 -2.46 20.25
#